data_AF-A0A6J2YBN0-F1
#
_entry.id   AF-A0A6J2YBN0-F1
#
_cell.length_a   1.000
_cell.length_b   1.000
_cell.length_c   1.000
_cell.angle_alpha   90.00
_cell.angle_beta   90.00
_cell.angle_gamma   90.00
#
_symmetry.space_group_name_H-M   'P 1'
#
loop_
_entity.id
_entity.type
_entity.pdbx_description
1 polymer ?
#
loop_
_entity_poly.entity_id
_entity_poly.type
_entity_poly.pdbx_seq_one_letter_code
_entity_poly.pdbx_strand_id
1 'polypeptide(L)'
;MNIDGVFSTLLIGDETNYIALKFAIDCAEKGLPVWYISTEPIHELPNSIIKPCREVLKLITFIYLQTYSDLIKHLNGIQNWRNIPRIIILKNFEIYSKIRADYSSAKAAYLCAILLNTMSYVKQKLNSAAYLLVFNASLDTEDLNKLQVLYDMYFRKCYSQSEYENDDNLVKCIEEEISI
;
A
#
# COMPACT_ATOMS: atom_id res chain seq x y z
N MET A 1 19.16 6.61 -4.00
CA MET A 1 18.32 5.56 -3.40
C MET A 1 18.42 4.34 -4.32
N ASN A 2 18.93 3.21 -3.85
CA ASN A 2 18.90 1.98 -4.65
C ASN A 2 17.52 1.34 -4.45
N ILE A 3 16.64 1.55 -5.43
CA ILE A 3 15.26 1.04 -5.46
C ILE A 3 15.15 -0.31 -6.19
N ASP A 4 16.27 -0.92 -6.56
CA ASP A 4 16.26 -2.23 -7.20
C ASP A 4 15.82 -3.29 -6.21
N GLY A 5 14.77 -4.04 -6.60
CA GLY A 5 14.07 -4.98 -5.73
C GLY A 5 13.01 -4.36 -4.82
N VAL A 6 12.68 -3.08 -4.99
CA VAL A 6 11.49 -2.44 -4.40
C VAL A 6 10.43 -2.29 -5.47
N PHE A 7 9.27 -2.92 -5.29
CA PHE A 7 8.15 -2.87 -6.22
C PHE A 7 7.06 -1.97 -5.65
N SER A 8 6.77 -0.85 -6.33
CA SER A 8 5.77 0.12 -5.92
C SER A 8 4.62 0.16 -6.91
N THR A 9 3.41 -0.09 -6.39
CA THR A 9 2.18 -0.18 -7.18
C THR A 9 1.14 0.76 -6.58
N LEU A 10 0.55 1.59 -7.44
CA LEU A 10 -0.58 2.45 -7.10
C LEU A 10 -1.87 1.82 -7.62
N LEU A 11 -2.93 1.86 -6.82
CA LEU A 11 -4.27 1.43 -7.22
C LEU A 11 -5.24 2.57 -6.99
N ILE A 12 -6.02 2.90 -8.02
CA ILE A 12 -7.04 3.96 -7.99
C ILE A 12 -8.42 3.29 -8.04
N GLY A 13 -9.28 3.58 -7.05
CA GLY A 13 -10.65 3.07 -7.01
C GLY A 13 -11.36 3.34 -5.68
N ASP A 14 -12.70 3.36 -5.71
CA ASP A 14 -13.52 3.75 -4.55
C ASP A 14 -13.81 2.58 -3.59
N GLU A 15 -14.05 1.36 -4.10
CA GLU A 15 -14.45 0.19 -3.31
C GLU A 15 -13.31 -0.81 -3.12
N THR A 16 -12.14 -0.31 -2.73
CA THR A 16 -10.90 -1.10 -2.75
C THR A 16 -10.63 -1.90 -1.47
N ASN A 17 -11.59 -1.95 -0.53
CA ASN A 17 -11.42 -2.65 0.74
C ASN A 17 -11.29 -4.16 0.56
N TYR A 18 -12.10 -4.74 -0.32
CA TYR A 18 -12.02 -6.15 -0.66
C TYR A 18 -10.64 -6.49 -1.24
N ILE A 19 -10.21 -5.76 -2.28
CA ILE A 19 -8.91 -5.95 -2.94
C ILE A 19 -7.76 -5.87 -1.93
N ALA A 20 -7.72 -4.81 -1.11
CA ALA A 20 -6.65 -4.60 -0.15
C ALA A 20 -6.57 -5.71 0.91
N LEU A 21 -7.72 -6.11 1.45
CA LEU A 21 -7.79 -7.18 2.45
C LEU A 21 -7.45 -8.54 1.86
N LYS A 22 -8.03 -8.87 0.70
CA LYS A 22 -7.80 -10.13 0.00
C LYS A 22 -6.30 -10.30 -0.31
N PHE A 23 -5.70 -9.26 -0.89
CA PHE A 23 -4.27 -9.23 -1.16
C PHE A 23 -3.40 -9.37 0.10
N ALA A 24 -3.75 -8.69 1.20
CA ALA A 24 -3.05 -8.83 2.47
C ALA A 24 -3.07 -10.27 2.99
N ILE A 25 -4.24 -10.93 2.88
CA ILE A 25 -4.43 -12.31 3.30
C ILE A 25 -3.64 -13.26 2.41
N ASP A 26 -3.75 -13.13 1.09
CA ASP A 26 -3.05 -14.04 0.15
C ASP A 26 -1.52 -13.94 0.31
N CYS A 27 -1.00 -12.75 0.57
CA CYS A 27 0.41 -12.56 0.90
C CYS A 27 0.81 -13.20 2.23
N ALA A 28 -0.03 -13.06 3.25
CA ALA A 28 0.20 -13.68 4.54
C ALA A 28 0.12 -15.22 4.48
N GLU A 29 -0.77 -15.78 3.65
CA GLU A 29 -0.84 -17.22 3.36
C GLU A 29 0.45 -17.74 2.72
N LYS A 30 1.10 -16.91 1.89
CA LYS A 30 2.44 -17.16 1.33
C LYS A 30 3.58 -16.96 2.35
N GLY A 31 3.27 -16.66 3.61
CA GLY A 31 4.26 -16.48 4.68
C GLY A 31 4.92 -15.10 4.69
N LEU A 32 4.39 -14.12 3.96
CA LEU A 32 4.97 -12.78 3.84
C LEU A 32 4.39 -11.87 4.92
N PRO A 33 5.21 -11.26 5.80
CA PRO A 33 4.72 -10.30 6.79
C PRO A 33 4.16 -9.03 6.11
N VAL A 34 2.94 -8.64 6.46
CA VAL A 34 2.22 -7.51 5.88
C VAL A 34 1.96 -6.44 6.94
N TRP A 35 2.21 -5.19 6.60
CA TRP A 35 1.63 -4.04 7.29
C TRP A 35 0.44 -3.53 6.49
N TYR A 36 -0.74 -3.58 7.10
CA TYR A 36 -1.96 -3.01 6.56
C TYR A 36 -2.22 -1.69 7.26
N ILE A 37 -1.93 -0.59 6.57
CA ILE A 37 -2.06 0.77 7.10
C ILE A 37 -3.32 1.41 6.53
N SER A 38 -4.21 1.88 7.40
CA SER A 38 -5.42 2.62 7.02
C SER A 38 -5.70 3.76 8.00
N THR A 39 -6.61 4.65 7.66
CA THR A 39 -7.13 5.64 8.61
C THR A 39 -8.14 5.00 9.56
N GLU A 40 -8.92 4.02 9.10
CA GLU A 40 -10.02 3.44 9.88
C GLU A 40 -9.84 1.94 10.16
N PRO A 41 -10.34 1.45 11.30
CA PRO A 41 -10.42 0.02 11.60
C PRO A 41 -11.23 -0.76 10.56
N ILE A 42 -10.81 -2.00 10.30
CA ILE A 42 -11.65 -2.95 9.57
C ILE A 42 -12.71 -3.48 10.54
N HIS A 43 -13.96 -3.11 10.32
CA HIS A 43 -15.07 -3.50 11.16
C HIS A 43 -15.62 -4.89 10.81
N GLU A 44 -15.66 -5.23 9.52
CA GLU A 44 -16.20 -6.49 9.02
C GLU A 44 -15.32 -7.02 7.88
N LEU A 45 -15.15 -8.35 7.83
CA LEU A 45 -14.59 -8.98 6.63
C LEU A 45 -15.70 -9.05 5.57
N PRO A 46 -15.42 -8.66 4.31
CA PRO A 46 -16.33 -8.92 3.20
C PRO A 46 -16.74 -10.40 3.16
N ASN A 47 -18.02 -10.67 2.93
CA ASN A 47 -18.60 -12.03 2.96
C ASN A 47 -17.94 -13.02 1.98
N SER A 48 -17.30 -12.50 0.93
CA SER A 48 -16.55 -13.28 -0.07
C SER A 48 -15.16 -13.73 0.40
N ILE A 49 -14.63 -13.15 1.48
CA ILE A 49 -13.31 -13.52 2.02
C ILE A 49 -13.47 -14.68 3.00
N ILE A 50 -12.84 -15.81 2.66
CA ILE A 50 -12.71 -16.94 3.58
C ILE A 50 -11.86 -16.50 4.77
N LYS A 51 -12.38 -16.71 5.98
CA LYS A 51 -11.69 -16.28 7.20
C LYS A 51 -10.34 -17.01 7.33
N PRO A 52 -9.21 -16.27 7.35
CA PRO A 52 -7.89 -16.88 7.47
C PRO A 52 -7.68 -17.50 8.85
N CYS A 53 -6.80 -18.50 8.93
CA CYS A 53 -6.42 -19.10 10.21
C CYS A 53 -5.61 -18.13 11.08
N ARG A 54 -5.43 -18.50 12.35
CA ARG A 54 -4.71 -17.66 13.31
C ARG A 54 -3.24 -17.44 12.94
N GLU A 55 -2.56 -18.42 12.33
CA GLU A 55 -1.17 -18.24 11.90
C GLU A 55 -1.05 -17.15 10.82
N VAL A 56 -1.94 -17.18 9.81
CA VAL A 56 -1.97 -16.21 8.72
C VAL A 56 -2.24 -14.81 9.26
N LEU A 57 -3.23 -14.66 10.15
CA LEU A 57 -3.54 -13.36 10.75
C LEU A 57 -2.38 -12.76 11.56
N LYS A 58 -1.52 -13.59 12.17
CA LYS A 58 -0.34 -13.09 12.90
C LYS A 58 0.72 -12.46 12.00
N LEU A 59 0.68 -12.75 10.70
CA LEU A 59 1.58 -12.14 9.71
C LEU A 59 1.07 -10.78 9.23
N ILE A 60 -0.19 -10.43 9.50
CA ILE A 60 -0.78 -9.14 9.14
C ILE A 60 -0.80 -8.24 10.39
N THR A 61 -0.06 -7.14 10.34
CA THR A 61 -0.14 -6.09 11.35
C THR A 61 -1.03 -4.97 10.84
N PHE A 62 -2.20 -4.80 11.46
CA PHE A 62 -3.11 -3.69 11.18
C PHE A 62 -2.68 -2.44 11.94
N ILE A 63 -2.56 -1.32 11.25
CA ILE A 63 -2.03 -0.06 11.77
C ILE A 63 -2.96 1.07 11.35
N TYR A 64 -3.49 1.79 12.34
CA TYR A 64 -4.48 2.84 12.09
C TYR A 64 -3.89 4.22 12.38
N LEU A 65 -3.61 4.99 11.32
CA LEU A 65 -2.94 6.28 11.40
C LEU A 65 -3.83 7.34 10.78
N GLN A 66 -4.24 8.35 11.56
CA GLN A 66 -5.21 9.34 11.09
C GLN A 66 -4.58 10.48 10.31
N THR A 67 -3.29 10.75 10.53
CA THR A 67 -2.64 11.95 10.01
C THR A 67 -1.35 11.63 9.26
N TYR A 68 -1.01 12.53 8.32
CA TYR A 68 0.29 12.55 7.67
C TYR A 68 1.46 12.48 8.67
N SER A 69 1.37 13.23 9.78
CA SER A 69 2.43 13.23 10.81
C SER A 69 2.60 11.85 11.44
N ASP A 70 1.49 11.16 11.74
CA ASP A 70 1.53 9.84 12.37
C ASP A 70 2.12 8.80 11.42
N LEU A 71 1.74 8.86 10.14
CA LEU A 71 2.32 8.04 9.07
C LEU A 71 3.83 8.24 8.95
N ILE A 72 4.29 9.49 8.82
CA ILE A 72 5.72 9.79 8.70
C ILE A 72 6.49 9.32 9.95
N LYS A 73 5.98 9.57 11.16
CA LYS A 73 6.63 9.12 12.39
C LYS A 73 6.72 7.59 12.45
N HIS A 74 5.66 6.89 12.04
CA HIS A 74 5.62 5.44 12.02
C HIS A 74 6.66 4.86 11.03
N LEU A 75 6.66 5.36 9.79
CA LEU A 75 7.59 4.91 8.73
C LEU A 75 9.06 5.21 9.07
N ASN A 76 9.34 6.41 9.61
CA ASN A 76 10.69 6.79 10.05
C ASN A 76 11.17 6.03 11.30
N GLY A 77 10.27 5.34 12.00
CA GLY A 77 10.61 4.49 13.13
C GLY A 77 10.99 3.07 12.73
N ILE A 78 10.83 2.67 11.46
CA ILE A 78 10.87 1.28 11.00
C ILE A 78 12.14 0.52 11.43
N GLN A 79 13.28 1.21 11.53
CA GLN A 79 14.54 0.62 11.96
C GLN A 79 14.52 0.04 13.38
N ASN A 80 13.67 0.59 14.25
CA ASN A 80 13.55 0.19 15.65
C ASN A 80 12.61 -1.01 15.86
N TRP A 81 11.89 -1.44 14.81
CA TRP A 81 10.93 -2.54 14.93
C TRP A 81 11.64 -3.89 14.84
N ARG A 82 11.24 -4.79 15.74
CA ARG A 82 11.71 -6.19 15.74
C ARG A 82 11.17 -6.95 14.54
N ASN A 83 9.87 -6.79 14.27
CA ASN A 83 9.19 -7.41 13.15
C ASN A 83 8.94 -6.34 12.08
N ILE A 84 9.72 -6.37 11.00
CA ILE A 84 9.53 -5.50 9.85
C ILE A 84 8.66 -6.20 8.80
N PRO A 85 7.84 -5.47 8.03
CA PRO A 85 7.03 -6.06 6.98
C PRO A 85 7.92 -6.46 5.80
N ARG A 86 7.42 -7.36 4.96
CA ARG A 86 7.89 -7.49 3.57
C ARG A 86 7.00 -6.71 2.61
N ILE A 87 5.75 -6.46 3.00
CA ILE A 87 4.74 -5.76 2.22
C ILE A 87 4.12 -4.63 3.05
N ILE A 88 4.05 -3.43 2.49
CA ILE A 88 3.24 -2.34 3.04
C ILE A 88 2.06 -2.12 2.12
N ILE A 89 0.86 -2.21 2.68
CA ILE A 89 -0.39 -1.80 2.06
C ILE A 89 -0.81 -0.48 2.72
N LEU A 90 -0.89 0.60 1.96
CA LEU A 90 -1.32 1.91 2.44
C LEU A 90 -2.67 2.27 1.81
N LYS A 91 -3.70 2.32 2.63
CA LYS A 91 -5.04 2.80 2.25
C LYS A 91 -5.16 4.31 2.39
N ASN A 92 -6.08 4.89 1.62
CA ASN A 92 -6.48 6.30 1.72
C ASN A 92 -5.34 7.29 1.49
N PHE A 93 -4.52 7.06 0.46
CA PHE A 93 -3.38 7.91 0.15
C PHE A 93 -3.75 9.38 -0.07
N GLU A 94 -4.92 9.65 -0.63
CA GLU A 94 -5.48 10.99 -0.83
C GLU A 94 -5.57 11.81 0.46
N ILE A 95 -5.81 11.15 1.60
CA ILE A 95 -5.91 11.81 2.91
C ILE A 95 -4.53 12.30 3.36
N TYR A 96 -3.50 11.46 3.23
CA TYR A 96 -2.14 11.79 3.66
C TYR A 96 -1.47 12.79 2.71
N SER A 97 -1.67 12.63 1.41
CA SER A 97 -1.13 13.50 0.36
C SER A 97 -1.90 14.81 0.23
N LYS A 98 -3.11 14.89 0.81
CA LYS A 98 -4.03 16.03 0.74
C LYS A 98 -4.38 16.45 -0.70
N ILE A 99 -4.41 15.50 -1.64
CA ILE A 99 -4.66 15.77 -3.07
C ILE A 99 -5.95 16.58 -3.27
N ARG A 100 -7.03 16.23 -2.58
CA ARG A 100 -8.35 16.86 -2.70
C ARG A 100 -8.57 18.14 -1.89
N ALA A 101 -7.60 18.55 -1.06
CA ALA A 101 -7.80 19.60 -0.06
C ALA A 101 -6.75 20.71 -0.16
N ASP A 102 -5.62 20.53 0.51
CA ASP A 102 -4.51 21.48 0.57
C ASP A 102 -3.27 20.82 -0.04
N TYR A 103 -3.35 20.55 -1.34
CA TYR A 103 -2.33 19.80 -2.05
C TYR A 103 -1.03 20.59 -2.11
N SER A 104 0.04 19.93 -1.69
CA SER A 104 1.40 20.40 -1.86
C SER A 104 2.20 19.31 -2.54
N SER A 105 2.61 19.57 -3.78
CA SER A 105 3.43 18.63 -4.57
C SER A 105 4.69 18.21 -3.82
N ALA A 106 5.35 19.15 -3.14
CA ALA A 106 6.52 18.86 -2.31
C ALA A 106 6.21 17.88 -1.16
N LYS A 107 5.10 18.06 -0.44
CA LYS A 107 4.72 17.16 0.67
C LYS A 107 4.32 15.78 0.15
N ALA A 108 3.55 15.71 -0.93
CA ALA A 108 3.13 14.44 -1.53
C ALA A 108 4.34 13.67 -2.11
N ALA A 109 5.23 14.35 -2.82
CA ALA A 109 6.50 13.79 -3.30
C ALA A 109 7.38 13.28 -2.15
N TYR A 110 7.47 14.05 -1.05
CA TYR A 110 8.21 13.63 0.13
C TYR A 110 7.59 12.39 0.81
N LEU A 111 6.26 12.29 0.85
CA LEU A 111 5.57 11.08 1.34
C LEU A 111 5.93 9.86 0.50
N CYS A 112 5.84 9.97 -0.83
CA CYS A 112 6.24 8.90 -1.75
C CYS A 112 7.71 8.51 -1.56
N ALA A 113 8.60 9.50 -1.45
CA ALA A 113 10.01 9.26 -1.22
C ALA A 113 10.28 8.53 0.10
N ILE A 114 9.57 8.89 1.18
CA ILE A 114 9.67 8.16 2.46
C ILE A 114 9.18 6.73 2.30
N LEU A 115 8.02 6.50 1.69
CA LEU A 115 7.49 5.15 1.50
C LEU A 115 8.48 4.26 0.75
N LEU A 116 9.06 4.75 -0.35
CA LEU A 116 10.06 4.01 -1.11
C LEU A 116 11.37 3.83 -0.34
N ASN A 117 11.80 4.82 0.44
CA ASN A 117 12.99 4.71 1.27
C ASN A 117 12.80 3.69 2.39
N THR A 118 11.62 3.67 3.02
CA THR A 118 11.21 2.65 3.99
C THR A 118 11.28 1.26 3.37
N MET A 119 10.73 1.07 2.16
CA MET A 119 10.82 -0.23 1.48
C MET A 119 12.24 -0.59 1.04
N SER A 120 13.05 0.39 0.67
CA SER A 120 14.47 0.18 0.37
C SER A 120 15.23 -0.32 1.59
N TYR A 121 14.95 0.24 2.77
CA TYR A 121 15.49 -0.26 4.03
C TYR A 121 15.00 -1.68 4.35
N VAL A 122 13.71 -1.96 4.20
CA VAL A 122 13.14 -3.32 4.37
C VAL A 122 13.86 -4.32 3.47
N LYS A 123 14.00 -4.00 2.19
CA LYS A 123 14.70 -4.85 1.21
C LYS A 123 16.14 -5.13 1.62
N GLN A 124 16.87 -4.12 2.09
CA GLN A 124 18.25 -4.31 2.56
C GLN A 124 18.32 -5.17 3.82
N LYS A 125 17.43 -4.93 4.80
CA LYS A 125 17.43 -5.68 6.07
C LYS A 125 17.00 -7.13 5.90
N LEU A 126 16.08 -7.43 4.97
CA LEU A 126 15.61 -8.79 4.69
C LEU A 126 16.40 -9.49 3.57
N ASN A 127 17.32 -8.79 2.90
CA ASN A 127 18.02 -9.26 1.70
C ASN A 127 17.09 -9.92 0.65
N SER A 128 15.90 -9.36 0.46
CA SER A 128 14.86 -9.89 -0.43
C SER A 128 13.98 -8.77 -0.95
N ALA A 129 13.26 -9.02 -2.05
CA ALA A 129 12.36 -8.04 -2.64
C ALA A 129 11.29 -7.57 -1.64
N ALA A 130 10.95 -6.28 -1.72
CA ALA A 130 9.97 -5.65 -0.85
C ALA A 130 8.92 -4.90 -1.67
N TYR A 131 7.67 -4.90 -1.19
CA TYR A 131 6.51 -4.51 -1.99
C TYR A 131 5.70 -3.42 -1.29
N LEU A 132 5.34 -2.39 -2.05
CA LEU A 132 4.52 -1.27 -1.62
C LEU A 132 3.27 -1.23 -2.51
N LEU A 133 2.11 -1.40 -1.90
CA LEU A 133 0.82 -1.23 -2.55
C LEU A 133 0.10 -0.04 -1.93
N VAL A 134 -0.15 1.00 -2.72
CA VAL A 134 -0.81 2.22 -2.28
C VAL A 134 -2.17 2.32 -2.94
N PHE A 135 -3.20 2.56 -2.15
CA PHE A 135 -4.56 2.75 -2.62
C PHE A 135 -4.97 4.21 -2.51
N ASN A 136 -5.55 4.72 -3.59
CA ASN A 136 -6.14 6.04 -3.69
C ASN A 136 -7.60 5.91 -4.14
N ALA A 137 -8.49 6.73 -3.60
CA ALA A 137 -9.86 6.83 -4.09
C ALA A 137 -9.89 7.38 -5.53
N SER A 138 -10.99 7.15 -6.27
CA SER A 138 -11.14 7.71 -7.62
C SER A 138 -11.10 9.22 -7.58
N LEU A 139 -10.39 9.88 -8.48
CA LEU A 139 -10.23 11.34 -8.48
C LEU A 139 -10.95 11.97 -9.67
N ASP A 140 -11.33 13.24 -9.53
CA ASP A 140 -11.73 14.04 -10.70
C ASP A 140 -10.51 14.32 -11.59
N THR A 141 -10.76 14.89 -12.78
CA THR A 141 -9.70 15.13 -13.77
C THR A 141 -8.58 16.05 -13.27
N GLU A 142 -8.90 17.05 -12.44
CA GLU A 142 -7.89 17.98 -11.94
C GLU A 142 -6.97 17.29 -10.92
N ASP A 143 -7.57 16.56 -9.98
CA ASP A 143 -6.85 15.83 -8.95
C ASP A 143 -6.10 14.62 -9.50
N LEU A 144 -6.61 13.99 -10.55
CA LEU A 144 -5.92 12.92 -11.26
C LEU A 144 -4.60 13.41 -11.87
N ASN A 145 -4.56 14.62 -12.43
CA ASN A 145 -3.31 15.20 -12.96
C ASN A 145 -2.26 15.39 -11.83
N LYS A 146 -2.69 15.77 -10.63
CA LYS A 146 -1.80 15.90 -9.46
C LYS A 146 -1.24 14.54 -9.04
N LEU A 147 -2.07 13.50 -9.10
CA LEU A 147 -1.67 12.12 -8.80
C LEU A 147 -0.78 11.52 -9.90
N GLN A 148 -1.05 11.82 -11.17
CA GLN A 148 -0.31 11.32 -12.33
C GLN A 148 1.18 11.65 -12.22
N VAL A 149 1.52 12.88 -11.82
CA VAL A 149 2.92 13.28 -11.62
C VAL A 149 3.61 12.44 -10.53
N LEU A 150 2.90 12.10 -9.45
CA LEU A 150 3.45 11.25 -8.40
C LEU A 150 3.60 9.81 -8.88
N TYR A 151 2.61 9.30 -9.61
CA TYR A 151 2.66 8.00 -10.24
C TYR A 151 3.89 7.86 -11.14
N ASP A 152 4.03 8.75 -12.14
CA ASP A 152 5.10 8.70 -13.15
C ASP A 152 6.51 8.71 -12.53
N MET A 153 6.67 9.33 -11.35
CA MET A 153 7.97 9.45 -10.68
C MET A 153 8.27 8.36 -9.65
N TYR A 154 7.25 7.86 -8.93
CA TYR A 154 7.47 7.07 -7.71
C TYR A 154 6.91 5.64 -7.76
N PHE A 155 6.02 5.36 -8.71
CA PHE A 155 5.35 4.08 -8.81
C PHE A 155 5.73 3.39 -10.11
N ARG A 156 6.05 2.10 -10.02
CA ARG A 156 6.39 1.29 -11.20
C ARG A 156 5.17 0.97 -12.04
N LYS A 157 4.03 0.79 -11.38
CA LYS A 157 2.76 0.44 -12.01
C LYS A 157 1.61 1.15 -11.34
N CYS A 158 0.57 1.40 -12.12
CA CYS A 158 -0.71 1.90 -11.68
C CYS A 158 -1.80 1.02 -12.25
N TYR A 159 -2.78 0.71 -11.41
CA TYR A 159 -4.00 0.02 -11.80
C TYR A 159 -5.20 0.90 -11.49
N SER A 160 -6.14 1.00 -12.42
CA SER A 160 -7.44 1.60 -12.16
C SER A 160 -8.47 0.50 -11.98
N GLN A 161 -9.20 0.51 -10.86
CA GLN A 161 -10.21 -0.52 -10.56
C GLN A 161 -11.27 -0.62 -11.68
N SER A 162 -11.61 0.51 -12.31
CA SER A 162 -12.60 0.57 -13.39
C SER A 162 -12.19 -0.13 -14.69
N GLU A 163 -10.91 -0.47 -14.85
CA GLU A 163 -10.39 -1.17 -16.04
C GLU A 163 -10.56 -2.70 -15.95
N TYR A 164 -11.01 -3.22 -14.81
CA TYR A 164 -11.12 -4.66 -14.55
C TYR A 164 -12.57 -5.09 -14.39
N GLU A 165 -12.92 -6.23 -15.01
CA GLU A 165 -14.27 -6.79 -14.95
C GLU A 165 -14.69 -7.24 -13.54
N ASN A 166 -13.73 -7.65 -12.72
CA ASN A 166 -13.94 -8.00 -11.33
C ASN A 166 -12.66 -7.80 -10.50
N ASP A 167 -12.85 -7.64 -9.19
CA ASP A 167 -11.78 -7.37 -8.24
C ASP A 167 -10.80 -8.56 -8.07
N ASP A 168 -11.26 -9.80 -8.24
CA ASP A 168 -10.41 -11.01 -8.16
C ASP A 168 -9.32 -11.02 -9.25
N ASN A 169 -9.68 -10.62 -10.47
CA ASN A 169 -8.76 -10.50 -11.60
C ASN A 169 -7.71 -9.42 -11.31
N LEU A 170 -8.13 -8.28 -10.75
CA LEU A 170 -7.22 -7.22 -10.36
C LEU A 170 -6.26 -7.67 -9.26
N VAL A 171 -6.75 -8.36 -8.22
CA VAL A 171 -5.87 -8.95 -7.18
C VAL A 171 -4.81 -9.83 -7.81
N LYS A 172 -5.18 -10.76 -8.71
CA LYS A 172 -4.22 -11.65 -9.38
C LYS A 172 -3.15 -10.90 -10.15
N CYS A 173 -3.52 -9.85 -10.91
CA CYS A 173 -2.55 -9.04 -11.64
C CYS A 173 -1.52 -8.38 -10.71
N ILE A 174 -1.93 -7.96 -9.51
CA ILE A 174 -1.02 -7.39 -8.51
C ILE A 174 -0.13 -8.51 -7.91
N GLU A 175 -0.68 -9.70 -7.67
CA GLU A 175 0.08 -10.82 -7.10
C GLU A 175 1.16 -11.39 -8.03
N GLU A 176 0.95 -11.34 -9.34
CA GLU A 176 1.95 -11.74 -10.34
C GLU A 176 3.24 -10.93 -10.22
N GLU A 177 3.20 -9.74 -9.63
CA GLU A 177 4.40 -8.92 -9.37
C GLU A 177 5.19 -9.38 -8.15
N ILE A 178 4.52 -10.05 -7.21
CA ILE A 178 5.14 -10.56 -5.98
C ILE A 178 5.79 -11.93 -6.24
N SER A 179 5.22 -12.70 -7.16
CA SER A 179 5.60 -14.07 -7.43
C SER A 179 6.79 -14.13 -8.41
N ILE A 180 8.01 -14.07 -7.87
CA ILE A 180 9.26 -14.44 -8.57
C ILE A 180 9.68 -15.83 -8.09
#